data_AF-C1B3L7-F1
#
_entry.id   AF-C1B3L7-F1
#
_cell.length_a   1.000
_cell.length_b   1.000
_cell.length_c   1.000
_cell.angle_alpha   90.00
_cell.angle_beta   90.00
_cell.angle_gamma   90.00
#
_symmetry.space_group_name_H-M   'P 1'
#
loop_
_entity.id
_entity.type
_entity.pdbx_description
1 polymer ?
#
loop_
_entity_poly.entity_id
_entity_poly.type
_entity_poly.pdbx_seq_one_letter_code
_entity_poly.pdbx_strand_id
1 'polypeptide(L)'
;MQRIRAEHDPPAVGFHSGAGGAVSIAHHTHNEEFCMSIRRSSIVLLVVGLALIVAAGVIRFVALPSLTKLPADLSQGQKYEGTMSALNPQAFAANDLANLITPEMPITADRSLTVDATDGDTAIVTSNTAITLPDGSTQKDVHRYAVSRVDFAPVQLTDEQKQTLIPAADKATFEDHEGIAFSFPMGPSEDGNLLYDAVTRSGQAATYVDSGTLEGREVNNYEVNASGPIESPTVLAQFKDFPSQLPKAVVAGLLQAGIVPEASRATLQADLATLPDVLDLGFGSVNVAKLAVDKQFGAPLNVDQTQSMYVTVPVNGENVPVLPLSTVKLHTAPSEITGLAGDLSKNGMLLSVAGVWVPLGLVVVGLLFVAIAAVRWRKPVSVTPERKAEAAHV
;
A
#
# COMPACT_ATOMS: atom_id res chain seq x y z
N MET A 1 2.24 -27.75 -41.58
CA MET A 1 3.55 -27.25 -42.05
C MET A 1 4.53 -27.27 -40.88
N GLN A 2 5.87 -27.33 -41.01
CA GLN A 2 6.76 -28.01 -41.97
C GLN A 2 8.20 -27.97 -41.37
N ARG A 3 9.09 -28.93 -41.68
CA ARG A 3 10.43 -29.05 -41.03
C ARG A 3 11.54 -28.22 -41.72
N ILE A 4 12.34 -27.48 -40.92
CA ILE A 4 13.78 -27.11 -41.05
C ILE A 4 14.24 -26.81 -39.60
N ARG A 5 15.32 -27.27 -38.94
CA ARG A 5 16.52 -28.15 -39.16
C ARG A 5 17.79 -27.57 -39.82
N ALA A 6 18.89 -27.64 -39.05
CA ALA A 6 20.31 -27.71 -39.43
C ALA A 6 21.05 -26.36 -39.66
N GLU A 7 22.39 -26.26 -39.54
CA GLU A 7 23.43 -27.31 -39.38
C GLU A 7 24.75 -26.79 -38.69
N HIS A 8 25.54 -27.72 -38.11
CA HIS A 8 27.00 -27.74 -37.79
C HIS A 8 27.83 -26.53 -37.26
N ASP A 9 28.53 -26.75 -36.11
CA ASP A 9 29.97 -27.15 -35.95
C ASP A 9 31.09 -26.40 -36.74
N PRO A 10 32.38 -26.35 -36.30
CA PRO A 10 33.14 -27.45 -35.65
C PRO A 10 34.23 -26.98 -34.59
N PRO A 11 35.46 -27.57 -34.40
CA PRO A 11 35.90 -27.93 -33.04
C PRO A 11 37.33 -27.48 -32.61
N ALA A 12 37.78 -27.91 -31.42
CA ALA A 12 39.19 -27.98 -31.00
C ALA A 12 39.44 -29.34 -30.32
N VAL A 13 40.10 -30.34 -30.94
CA VAL A 13 41.54 -30.46 -31.21
C VAL A 13 42.37 -30.71 -29.94
N GLY A 14 43.11 -31.82 -29.93
CA GLY A 14 44.04 -32.23 -28.86
C GLY A 14 45.42 -32.63 -29.43
N PHE A 15 46.18 -33.42 -28.65
CA PHE A 15 47.63 -33.69 -28.78
C PHE A 15 48.49 -32.45 -28.43
N HIS A 16 49.50 -32.58 -27.55
CA HIS A 16 50.62 -33.49 -27.75
C HIS A 16 51.21 -34.10 -26.47
N SER A 17 51.83 -35.27 -26.62
CA SER A 17 52.82 -35.80 -25.67
C SER A 17 54.22 -35.33 -26.08
N GLY A 18 55.09 -35.07 -25.09
CA GLY A 18 56.48 -34.69 -25.28
C GLY A 18 57.29 -35.00 -24.02
N ALA A 19 58.44 -35.65 -24.17
CA ALA A 19 59.28 -36.13 -23.07
C ALA A 19 60.74 -35.69 -23.24
N GLY A 20 61.45 -35.57 -22.11
CA GLY A 20 62.90 -35.34 -22.05
C GLY A 20 63.29 -33.91 -21.62
N GLY A 21 64.44 -33.80 -20.94
CA GLY A 21 65.02 -32.51 -20.54
C GLY A 21 65.40 -32.41 -19.05
N ALA A 22 66.31 -33.28 -18.57
CA ALA A 22 66.92 -33.08 -17.26
C ALA A 22 68.13 -32.13 -17.37
N VAL A 23 68.04 -30.94 -16.76
CA VAL A 23 69.19 -30.06 -16.52
C VAL A 23 69.14 -29.58 -15.07
N SER A 24 70.20 -29.85 -14.32
CA SER A 24 70.37 -29.35 -12.96
C SER A 24 71.21 -28.08 -12.96
N ILE A 25 70.65 -26.98 -12.48
CA ILE A 25 71.41 -25.80 -12.04
C ILE A 25 70.82 -25.39 -10.68
N ALA A 26 71.60 -25.56 -9.62
CA ALA A 26 71.22 -25.12 -8.29
C ALA A 26 71.57 -23.63 -8.12
N HIS A 27 70.61 -22.82 -7.70
CA HIS A 27 70.86 -21.48 -7.18
C HIS A 27 70.20 -21.36 -5.79
N HIS A 28 71.03 -21.35 -4.74
CA HIS A 28 70.56 -21.09 -3.39
C HIS A 28 70.10 -19.64 -3.27
N THR A 29 68.82 -19.44 -3.01
CA THR A 29 68.30 -18.24 -2.33
C THR A 29 67.86 -18.66 -0.93
N HIS A 30 68.38 -17.99 0.10
CA HIS A 30 67.84 -18.13 1.46
C HIS A 30 66.51 -17.37 1.54
N ASN A 31 65.41 -18.07 1.37
CA ASN A 31 64.14 -17.63 1.93
C ASN A 31 64.25 -17.77 3.46
N GLU A 32 64.49 -16.67 4.16
CA GLU A 32 64.23 -16.62 5.60
C GLU A 32 62.72 -16.72 5.80
N GLU A 33 62.24 -17.91 6.17
CA GLU A 33 60.85 -18.13 6.58
C GLU A 33 60.59 -17.41 7.91
N PHE A 34 60.31 -16.11 7.83
CA PHE A 34 59.78 -15.31 8.92
C PHE A 34 58.39 -15.84 9.30
N CYS A 35 58.37 -16.89 10.14
CA CYS A 35 57.20 -17.40 10.84
C CYS A 35 56.64 -16.32 11.78
N MET A 36 55.91 -15.36 11.21
CA MET A 36 55.20 -14.33 11.94
C MET A 36 54.14 -14.99 12.83
N SER A 37 54.47 -15.13 14.13
CA SER A 37 53.57 -15.66 15.14
C SER A 37 52.38 -14.72 15.34
N ILE A 38 51.30 -14.96 14.59
CA ILE A 38 50.08 -14.16 14.65
C ILE A 38 49.45 -14.35 16.02
N ARG A 39 49.34 -13.25 16.79
CA ARG A 39 48.68 -13.26 18.10
C ARG A 39 47.21 -13.67 17.92
N ARG A 40 46.80 -14.78 18.55
CA ARG A 40 45.42 -15.33 18.46
C ARG A 40 44.32 -14.28 18.69
N SER A 41 44.54 -13.34 19.60
CA SER A 41 43.60 -12.24 19.89
C SER A 41 43.40 -11.24 18.73
N SER A 42 44.36 -11.10 17.82
CA SER A 42 44.18 -10.28 16.61
C SER A 42 43.34 -11.00 15.55
N ILE A 43 43.41 -12.33 15.48
CA ILE A 43 42.53 -13.14 14.62
C ILE A 43 41.08 -13.02 15.11
N VAL A 44 40.85 -13.17 16.42
CA VAL A 44 39.51 -13.00 17.02
C VAL A 44 38.93 -11.61 16.73
N LEU A 45 39.73 -10.55 16.91
CA LEU A 45 39.28 -9.18 16.59
C LEU A 45 38.95 -8.99 15.11
N LEU A 46 39.74 -9.55 14.20
CA LEU A 46 39.44 -9.51 12.75
C LEU A 46 38.11 -10.22 12.44
N VAL A 47 37.92 -11.44 12.95
CA VAL A 47 36.72 -12.25 12.69
C VAL A 47 35.46 -11.58 13.26
N VAL A 48 35.51 -11.07 14.49
CA VAL A 48 34.39 -10.31 15.07
C VAL A 48 34.15 -9.01 14.29
N GLY A 49 35.21 -8.30 13.91
CA GLY A 49 35.09 -7.06 13.14
C GLY A 49 34.39 -7.25 11.78
N LEU A 50 34.77 -8.31 11.05
CA LEU A 50 34.11 -8.70 9.81
C LEU A 50 32.67 -9.18 10.04
N ALA A 51 32.41 -9.96 11.10
CA ALA A 51 31.06 -10.44 11.43
C ALA A 51 30.08 -9.29 11.73
N LEU A 52 30.52 -8.21 12.40
CA LEU A 52 29.71 -7.02 12.65
C LEU A 52 29.35 -6.28 11.34
N ILE A 53 30.30 -6.16 10.40
CA ILE A 53 30.07 -5.54 9.09
C ILE A 53 29.09 -6.40 8.26
N VAL A 54 29.22 -7.73 8.28
CA VAL A 54 28.28 -8.65 7.62
C VAL A 54 26.89 -8.55 8.25
N ALA A 55 26.78 -8.50 9.58
CA ALA A 55 25.51 -8.33 10.27
C ALA A 55 24.81 -7.01 9.92
N ALA A 56 25.55 -5.91 9.81
CA ALA A 56 25.02 -4.63 9.33
C ALA A 56 24.43 -4.73 7.91
N GLY A 57 25.11 -5.45 7.01
CA GLY A 57 24.62 -5.76 5.67
C GLY A 57 23.33 -6.59 5.68
N VAL A 58 23.27 -7.66 6.47
CA VAL A 58 22.06 -8.51 6.60
C VAL A 58 20.88 -7.70 7.14
N ILE A 59 21.10 -6.84 8.14
CA ILE A 59 20.04 -5.96 8.66
C ILE A 59 19.54 -5.01 7.56
N ARG A 60 20.45 -4.35 6.83
CA ARG A 60 20.08 -3.35 5.82
C ARG A 60 19.43 -3.92 4.56
N PHE A 61 19.87 -5.10 4.11
CA PHE A 61 19.47 -5.67 2.81
C PHE A 61 18.51 -6.87 2.90
N VAL A 62 18.30 -7.47 4.08
CA VAL A 62 17.38 -8.60 4.27
C VAL A 62 16.32 -8.29 5.30
N ALA A 63 16.70 -7.83 6.50
CA ALA A 63 15.73 -7.57 7.57
C ALA A 63 14.86 -6.34 7.29
N LEU A 64 15.48 -5.19 6.96
CA LEU A 64 14.75 -3.94 6.74
C LEU A 64 13.70 -4.02 5.61
N PRO A 65 14.00 -4.56 4.41
CA PRO A 65 12.99 -4.73 3.36
C PRO A 65 11.87 -5.73 3.71
N SER A 66 12.08 -6.61 4.70
CA SER A 66 11.04 -7.49 5.21
C SER A 66 10.20 -6.85 6.33
N LEU A 67 10.72 -5.83 7.00
CA LEU A 67 10.02 -5.08 8.06
C LEU A 67 9.18 -3.92 7.51
N THR A 68 9.45 -3.48 6.27
CA THR A 68 8.63 -2.49 5.55
C THR A 68 7.53 -3.12 4.69
N LYS A 69 7.42 -4.46 4.66
CA LYS A 69 6.34 -5.17 3.96
C LYS A 69 5.07 -5.19 4.80
N LEU A 70 3.91 -5.23 4.13
CA LEU A 70 2.60 -5.44 4.76
C LEU A 70 2.64 -6.72 5.65
N PRO A 71 2.40 -6.61 6.97
CA PRO A 71 2.42 -7.77 7.86
C PRO A 71 1.38 -8.81 7.46
N ALA A 72 1.71 -10.10 7.59
CA ALA A 72 0.78 -11.19 7.23
C ALA A 72 -0.36 -11.36 8.24
N ASP A 73 -0.25 -10.68 9.38
CA ASP A 73 -1.13 -10.65 10.54
C ASP A 73 -1.67 -9.23 10.81
N LEU A 74 -1.58 -8.32 9.83
CA LEU A 74 -2.09 -6.96 9.97
C LEU A 74 -3.59 -6.99 10.25
N SER A 75 -3.98 -6.37 11.35
CA SER A 75 -5.36 -6.06 11.72
C SER A 75 -5.37 -4.69 12.37
N GLN A 76 -5.97 -3.71 11.70
CA GLN A 76 -6.05 -2.32 12.16
C GLN A 76 -7.42 -1.73 11.88
N GLY A 77 -7.81 -0.71 12.65
CA GLY A 77 -9.05 0.00 12.45
C GLY A 77 -8.90 1.49 12.74
N GLN A 78 -9.78 2.29 12.16
CA GLN A 78 -9.84 3.74 12.31
C GLN A 78 -11.30 4.16 12.37
N LYS A 79 -11.63 5.04 13.33
CA LYS A 79 -12.99 5.57 13.51
C LYS A 79 -13.24 6.84 12.71
N TYR A 80 -14.48 6.97 12.28
CA TYR A 80 -15.00 8.09 11.51
C TYR A 80 -16.32 8.56 12.14
N GLU A 81 -16.56 9.87 12.06
CA GLU A 81 -17.78 10.53 12.49
C GLU A 81 -18.37 11.33 11.32
N GLY A 82 -19.66 11.68 11.36
CA GLY A 82 -20.26 12.53 10.33
C GLY A 82 -21.77 12.42 10.26
N THR A 83 -22.32 12.57 9.06
CA THR A 83 -23.77 12.62 8.82
C THR A 83 -24.21 11.82 7.60
N MET A 84 -25.47 11.38 7.62
CA MET A 84 -26.14 10.77 6.47
C MET A 84 -27.51 11.40 6.24
N SER A 85 -27.85 11.67 4.99
CA SER A 85 -29.22 11.89 4.52
C SER A 85 -29.56 10.88 3.42
N ALA A 86 -30.82 10.48 3.32
CA ALA A 86 -31.28 9.47 2.36
C ALA A 86 -32.63 9.84 1.76
N LEU A 87 -32.98 9.22 0.63
CA LEU A 87 -34.33 9.24 0.10
C LEU A 87 -35.31 8.67 1.13
N ASN A 88 -36.37 9.41 1.42
CA ASN A 88 -37.51 8.96 2.21
C ASN A 88 -38.49 8.21 1.29
N PRO A 89 -38.57 6.87 1.34
CA PRO A 89 -39.37 6.12 0.37
C PRO A 89 -40.87 6.32 0.56
N GLN A 90 -41.32 6.66 1.78
CA GLN A 90 -42.73 7.01 2.03
C GLN A 90 -43.09 8.36 1.41
N ALA A 91 -42.20 9.37 1.51
CA ALA A 91 -42.39 10.65 0.85
C ALA A 91 -42.32 10.54 -0.69
N PHE A 92 -41.39 9.73 -1.22
CA PHE A 92 -41.33 9.43 -2.66
C PHE A 92 -42.63 8.79 -3.16
N ALA A 93 -43.13 7.76 -2.47
CA ALA A 93 -44.40 7.10 -2.82
C ALA A 93 -45.63 8.01 -2.67
N ALA A 94 -45.57 9.01 -1.79
CA ALA A 94 -46.63 10.01 -1.60
C ALA A 94 -46.49 11.25 -2.53
N ASN A 95 -45.41 11.35 -3.31
CA ASN A 95 -45.02 12.57 -4.03
C ASN A 95 -44.89 13.82 -3.11
N ASP A 96 -44.49 13.61 -1.86
CA ASP A 96 -44.17 14.67 -0.91
C ASP A 96 -42.74 15.16 -1.15
N LEU A 97 -42.60 16.10 -2.08
CA LEU A 97 -41.31 16.70 -2.43
C LEU A 97 -40.68 17.46 -1.25
N ALA A 98 -41.46 17.94 -0.28
CA ALA A 98 -40.94 18.73 0.84
C ALA A 98 -40.20 17.88 1.88
N ASN A 99 -40.59 16.62 2.06
CA ASN A 99 -39.97 15.67 2.99
C ASN A 99 -39.23 14.52 2.26
N LEU A 100 -38.91 14.71 0.98
CA LEU A 100 -38.41 13.66 0.09
C LEU A 100 -37.02 13.14 0.48
N ILE A 101 -36.17 14.00 1.04
CA ILE A 101 -34.86 13.64 1.58
C ILE A 101 -34.93 13.79 3.10
N THR A 102 -34.42 12.81 3.84
CA THR A 102 -34.35 12.90 5.30
C THR A 102 -33.44 14.04 5.72
N PRO A 103 -33.69 14.68 6.89
CA PRO A 103 -32.67 15.51 7.53
C PRO A 103 -31.34 14.76 7.69
N GLU A 104 -30.24 15.50 7.76
CA GLU A 104 -28.93 14.91 8.09
C GLU A 104 -28.96 14.34 9.51
N MET A 105 -28.74 13.03 9.60
CA MET A 105 -28.66 12.27 10.85
C MET A 105 -27.19 12.00 11.19
N PRO A 106 -26.78 12.11 12.47
CA PRO A 106 -25.41 11.78 12.85
C PRO A 106 -25.14 10.28 12.69
N ILE A 107 -23.96 9.92 12.21
CA ILE A 107 -23.48 8.54 12.09
C ILE A 107 -22.05 8.43 12.59
N THR A 108 -21.66 7.20 12.95
CA THR A 108 -20.25 6.83 13.11
C THR A 108 -19.93 5.68 12.16
N ALA A 109 -18.66 5.52 11.79
CA ALA A 109 -18.21 4.36 11.04
C ALA A 109 -16.87 3.83 11.56
N ASP A 110 -16.80 2.52 11.79
CA ASP A 110 -15.54 1.81 12.01
C ASP A 110 -15.06 1.28 10.65
N ARG A 111 -13.92 1.78 10.16
CA ARG A 111 -13.22 1.22 8.99
C ARG A 111 -12.08 0.33 9.47
N SER A 112 -12.07 -0.94 9.07
CA SER A 112 -11.06 -1.92 9.48
C SER A 112 -10.40 -2.59 8.28
N LEU A 113 -9.10 -2.79 8.37
CA LEU A 113 -8.28 -3.46 7.37
C LEU A 113 -7.65 -4.73 7.97
N THR A 114 -7.84 -5.89 7.34
CA THR A 114 -7.17 -7.14 7.71
C THR A 114 -6.44 -7.76 6.52
N VAL A 115 -5.28 -8.37 6.79
CA VAL A 115 -4.65 -9.31 5.85
C VAL A 115 -5.18 -10.71 6.15
N ASP A 116 -5.95 -11.26 5.22
CA ASP A 116 -6.64 -12.55 5.37
C ASP A 116 -5.72 -13.73 4.98
N ALA A 117 -4.84 -13.51 3.99
CA ALA A 117 -3.88 -14.49 3.48
C ALA A 117 -2.68 -13.81 2.79
N THR A 118 -1.54 -14.51 2.68
CA THR A 118 -0.38 -14.04 1.90
C THR A 118 0.27 -15.17 1.11
N ASP A 119 0.69 -14.89 -0.12
CA ASP A 119 1.52 -15.75 -0.96
C ASP A 119 2.75 -14.96 -1.44
N GLY A 120 3.92 -15.25 -0.88
CA GLY A 120 5.14 -14.47 -1.08
C GLY A 120 4.91 -12.98 -0.77
N ASP A 121 5.00 -12.17 -1.82
CA ASP A 121 4.82 -10.71 -1.78
C ASP A 121 3.41 -10.25 -2.20
N THR A 122 2.46 -11.18 -2.33
CA THR A 122 1.02 -10.89 -2.49
C THR A 122 0.29 -11.04 -1.16
N ALA A 123 -0.68 -10.16 -0.89
CA ALA A 123 -1.66 -10.30 0.20
C ALA A 123 -3.09 -10.24 -0.34
N ILE A 124 -3.98 -11.01 0.30
CA ILE A 124 -5.42 -10.82 0.23
C ILE A 124 -5.82 -9.94 1.42
N VAL A 125 -6.45 -8.81 1.13
CA VAL A 125 -6.77 -7.78 2.12
C VAL A 125 -8.27 -7.54 2.15
N THR A 126 -8.90 -7.68 3.32
CA THR A 126 -10.28 -7.23 3.55
C THR A 126 -10.26 -5.77 3.98
N SER A 127 -11.06 -4.95 3.31
CA SER A 127 -11.57 -3.69 3.83
C SER A 127 -13.02 -3.90 4.28
N ASN A 128 -13.33 -3.59 5.53
CA ASN A 128 -14.67 -3.65 6.11
C ASN A 128 -15.03 -2.29 6.71
N THR A 129 -16.12 -1.68 6.25
CA THR A 129 -16.71 -0.47 6.82
C THR A 129 -18.01 -0.86 7.53
N ALA A 130 -18.11 -0.57 8.83
CA ALA A 130 -19.33 -0.74 9.61
C ALA A 130 -19.89 0.64 10.00
N ILE A 131 -20.93 1.09 9.30
CA ILE A 131 -21.63 2.35 9.60
C ILE A 131 -22.70 2.08 10.66
N THR A 132 -22.69 2.84 11.75
CA THR A 132 -23.70 2.79 12.83
C THR A 132 -24.65 3.97 12.70
N LEU A 133 -25.96 3.69 12.70
CA LEU A 133 -27.03 4.67 12.59
C LEU A 133 -27.55 5.13 13.97
N PRO A 134 -28.32 6.24 14.07
CA PRO A 134 -28.84 6.74 15.36
C PRO A 134 -29.72 5.77 16.15
N ASP A 135 -30.29 4.76 15.51
CA ASP A 135 -31.08 3.70 16.13
C ASP A 135 -30.23 2.53 16.68
N GLY A 136 -28.90 2.60 16.52
CA GLY A 136 -27.95 1.56 16.89
C GLY A 136 -27.85 0.39 15.89
N SER A 137 -28.56 0.46 14.76
CA SER A 137 -28.38 -0.53 13.68
C SER A 137 -27.05 -0.30 12.96
N THR A 138 -26.47 -1.39 12.44
CA THR A 138 -25.18 -1.35 11.72
C THR A 138 -25.34 -1.86 10.29
N GLN A 139 -24.89 -1.05 9.34
CA GLN A 139 -24.73 -1.44 7.93
C GLN A 139 -23.27 -1.80 7.70
N LYS A 140 -23.01 -2.91 6.99
CA LYS A 140 -21.66 -3.36 6.66
C LYS A 140 -21.43 -3.36 5.16
N ASP A 141 -20.28 -2.84 4.77
CA ASP A 141 -19.75 -2.89 3.42
C ASP A 141 -18.37 -3.55 3.47
N VAL A 142 -18.16 -4.60 2.66
CA VAL A 142 -17.00 -5.51 2.78
C VAL A 142 -16.47 -5.83 1.39
N HIS A 143 -15.23 -5.44 1.14
CA HIS A 143 -14.52 -5.65 -0.13
C HIS A 143 -13.19 -6.35 0.12
N ARG A 144 -12.76 -7.17 -0.84
CA ARG A 144 -11.51 -7.92 -0.76
C ARG A 144 -10.66 -7.71 -2.00
N TYR A 145 -9.41 -7.36 -1.75
CA TYR A 145 -8.46 -6.94 -2.77
C TYR A 145 -7.22 -7.84 -2.74
N ALA A 146 -6.66 -8.10 -3.92
CA ALA A 146 -5.31 -8.63 -4.04
C ALA A 146 -4.33 -7.47 -4.24
N VAL A 147 -3.30 -7.41 -3.39
CA VAL A 147 -2.33 -6.31 -3.38
C VAL A 147 -0.90 -6.79 -3.15
N SER A 148 0.04 -6.01 -3.64
CA SER A 148 1.47 -6.15 -3.35
C SER A 148 1.75 -5.78 -1.89
N ARG A 149 2.55 -6.59 -1.21
CA ARG A 149 3.00 -6.35 0.16
C ARG A 149 4.12 -5.32 0.25
N VAL A 150 4.68 -4.86 -0.87
CA VAL A 150 5.83 -3.94 -0.92
C VAL A 150 5.40 -2.48 -1.10
N ASP A 151 4.42 -2.25 -1.98
CA ASP A 151 3.99 -0.93 -2.46
C ASP A 151 2.46 -0.80 -2.57
N PHE A 152 1.70 -1.81 -2.09
CA PHE A 152 0.23 -1.84 -2.04
C PHE A 152 -0.48 -1.76 -3.40
N ALA A 153 0.26 -1.86 -4.51
CA ALA A 153 -0.28 -1.87 -5.86
C ALA A 153 -1.20 -3.08 -6.11
N PRO A 154 -2.20 -2.99 -7.03
CA PRO A 154 -3.05 -4.11 -7.40
C PRO A 154 -2.27 -5.33 -7.92
N VAL A 155 -2.70 -6.54 -7.55
CA VAL A 155 -2.11 -7.80 -8.04
C VAL A 155 -3.19 -8.66 -8.69
N GLN A 156 -3.08 -8.86 -10.02
CA GLN A 156 -3.98 -9.73 -10.76
C GLN A 156 -3.65 -11.20 -10.47
N LEU A 157 -4.51 -11.86 -9.69
CA LEU A 157 -4.39 -13.28 -9.35
C LEU A 157 -4.80 -14.19 -10.52
N THR A 158 -4.10 -15.32 -10.67
CA THR A 158 -4.56 -16.42 -11.55
C THR A 158 -5.80 -17.13 -10.99
N ASP A 159 -6.54 -17.88 -11.80
CA ASP A 159 -7.69 -18.66 -11.33
C ASP A 159 -7.31 -19.67 -10.23
N GLU A 160 -6.09 -20.22 -10.28
CA GLU A 160 -5.55 -21.13 -9.26
C GLU A 160 -5.28 -20.38 -7.93
N GLN A 161 -4.73 -19.17 -7.99
CA GLN A 161 -4.58 -18.31 -6.81
C GLN A 161 -5.95 -17.86 -6.26
N LYS A 162 -6.90 -17.49 -7.13
CA LYS A 162 -8.30 -17.17 -6.75
C LYS A 162 -9.06 -18.39 -6.20
N GLN A 163 -8.54 -19.61 -6.36
CA GLN A 163 -9.11 -20.83 -5.80
C GLN A 163 -8.39 -21.33 -4.52
N THR A 164 -7.17 -20.86 -4.26
CA THR A 164 -6.37 -21.29 -3.11
C THR A 164 -6.25 -20.22 -2.02
N LEU A 165 -6.17 -18.94 -2.38
CA LEU A 165 -5.98 -17.83 -1.44
C LEU A 165 -7.30 -17.20 -0.95
N ILE A 166 -8.39 -17.37 -1.70
CA ILE A 166 -9.71 -16.77 -1.37
C ILE A 166 -10.67 -17.88 -0.94
N PRO A 167 -11.17 -17.88 0.31
CA PRO A 167 -12.16 -18.86 0.76
C PRO A 167 -13.45 -18.79 -0.05
N ALA A 168 -14.09 -19.94 -0.28
CA ALA A 168 -15.25 -20.03 -1.18
C ALA A 168 -16.46 -19.16 -0.78
N ALA A 169 -16.62 -18.87 0.52
CA ALA A 169 -17.67 -17.98 1.03
C ALA A 169 -17.39 -16.49 0.74
N ASP A 170 -16.11 -16.13 0.62
CA ASP A 170 -15.65 -14.73 0.55
C ASP A 170 -15.49 -14.24 -0.90
N LYS A 171 -15.49 -15.14 -1.89
CA LYS A 171 -15.36 -14.81 -3.32
C LYS A 171 -16.40 -13.82 -3.84
N ALA A 172 -17.57 -13.73 -3.21
CA ALA A 172 -18.60 -12.75 -3.58
C ALA A 172 -18.25 -11.30 -3.20
N THR A 173 -17.25 -11.11 -2.32
CA THR A 173 -16.71 -9.80 -1.90
C THR A 173 -15.34 -9.50 -2.51
N PHE A 174 -14.75 -10.44 -3.27
CA PHE A 174 -13.46 -10.23 -3.91
C PHE A 174 -13.63 -9.51 -5.25
N GLU A 175 -12.78 -8.51 -5.49
CA GLU A 175 -12.72 -7.82 -6.77
C GLU A 175 -11.30 -7.52 -7.24
N ASP A 176 -11.12 -7.63 -8.56
CA ASP A 176 -9.98 -7.06 -9.26
C ASP A 176 -10.19 -5.53 -9.32
N HIS A 177 -9.15 -4.75 -9.01
CA HIS A 177 -9.24 -3.30 -8.78
C HIS A 177 -8.12 -2.53 -9.48
N GLU A 178 -8.29 -1.21 -9.61
CA GLU A 178 -7.30 -0.30 -10.21
C GLU A 178 -6.95 0.85 -9.27
N GLY A 179 -5.67 0.97 -8.92
CA GLY A 179 -5.16 2.01 -8.02
C GLY A 179 -5.06 1.56 -6.56
N ILE A 180 -5.22 2.52 -5.65
CA ILE A 180 -5.03 2.38 -4.22
C ILE A 180 -6.37 2.05 -3.56
N ALA A 181 -6.48 0.86 -2.96
CA ALA A 181 -7.72 0.41 -2.30
C ALA A 181 -7.80 0.71 -0.78
N PHE A 182 -6.69 1.11 -0.13
CA PHE A 182 -6.69 1.37 1.33
C PHE A 182 -5.63 2.36 1.85
N SER A 183 -4.41 2.36 1.30
CA SER A 183 -3.30 3.20 1.75
C SER A 183 -2.34 3.44 0.59
N PHE A 184 -1.73 4.62 0.53
CA PHE A 184 -0.67 4.89 -0.44
C PHE A 184 0.59 4.09 -0.08
N PRO A 185 1.50 3.82 -1.04
CA PRO A 185 2.83 3.28 -0.75
C PRO A 185 3.64 4.18 0.19
N MET A 186 4.65 3.59 0.85
CA MET A 186 5.66 4.35 1.60
C MET A 186 6.39 5.34 0.68
N GLY A 187 6.42 6.61 1.06
CA GLY A 187 6.93 7.68 0.20
C GLY A 187 5.99 7.99 -0.98
N PRO A 188 4.74 8.42 -0.73
CA PRO A 188 3.76 8.65 -1.79
C PRO A 188 4.25 9.73 -2.77
N SER A 189 4.10 9.44 -4.07
CA SER A 189 4.36 10.40 -5.15
C SER A 189 3.37 11.58 -5.08
N GLU A 190 3.76 12.78 -5.47
CA GLU A 190 2.82 13.90 -5.63
C GLU A 190 1.92 13.66 -6.86
N ASP A 191 2.48 13.17 -7.96
CA ASP A 191 1.76 12.89 -9.21
C ASP A 191 1.42 11.39 -9.41
N GLY A 192 0.39 11.12 -10.21
CA GLY A 192 0.12 9.80 -10.80
C GLY A 192 -0.63 8.80 -9.92
N ASN A 193 -1.07 9.19 -8.73
CA ASN A 193 -1.85 8.33 -7.85
C ASN A 193 -3.30 8.14 -8.36
N LEU A 194 -3.76 6.90 -8.40
CA LEU A 194 -5.18 6.56 -8.53
C LEU A 194 -5.67 5.99 -7.20
N LEU A 195 -6.81 6.46 -6.68
CA LEU A 195 -7.56 5.83 -5.60
C LEU A 195 -8.71 5.00 -6.20
N TYR A 196 -8.93 3.78 -5.73
CA TYR A 196 -10.03 2.96 -6.20
C TYR A 196 -11.36 3.35 -5.53
N ASP A 197 -12.39 3.65 -6.33
CA ASP A 197 -13.76 3.79 -5.83
C ASP A 197 -14.53 2.48 -6.10
N ALA A 198 -14.85 1.73 -5.04
CA ALA A 198 -15.56 0.45 -5.13
C ALA A 198 -17.04 0.58 -5.58
N VAL A 199 -17.63 1.79 -5.60
CA VAL A 199 -18.99 2.04 -6.06
C VAL A 199 -19.04 2.22 -7.59
N THR A 200 -18.07 2.95 -8.16
CA THR A 200 -17.89 3.08 -9.62
C THR A 200 -16.89 2.06 -10.20
N ARG A 201 -16.31 1.22 -9.35
CA ARG A 201 -15.36 0.12 -9.63
C ARG A 201 -14.15 0.51 -10.50
N SER A 202 -13.67 1.73 -10.34
CA SER A 202 -12.69 2.36 -11.22
C SER A 202 -11.64 3.17 -10.47
N GLY A 203 -10.44 3.29 -11.03
CA GLY A 203 -9.37 4.14 -10.51
C GLY A 203 -9.65 5.62 -10.75
N GLN A 204 -9.52 6.44 -9.71
CA GLN A 204 -9.89 7.87 -9.68
C GLN A 204 -8.67 8.70 -9.30
N ALA A 205 -8.40 9.80 -10.01
CA ALA A 205 -7.18 10.58 -9.81
C ALA A 205 -7.14 11.25 -8.42
N ALA A 206 -6.14 10.88 -7.60
CA ALA A 206 -5.82 11.56 -6.35
C ALA A 206 -4.82 12.68 -6.66
N THR A 207 -5.37 13.88 -6.87
CA THR A 207 -4.63 15.07 -7.31
C THR A 207 -3.96 15.72 -6.10
N TYR A 208 -2.64 15.88 -6.11
CA TYR A 208 -1.92 16.61 -5.07
C TYR A 208 -2.30 18.10 -5.07
N VAL A 209 -2.47 18.65 -3.87
CA VAL A 209 -2.90 20.04 -3.63
C VAL A 209 -1.74 20.85 -3.07
N ASP A 210 -1.22 20.43 -1.92
CA ASP A 210 -0.06 21.00 -1.23
C ASP A 210 0.50 20.00 -0.21
N SER A 211 1.52 20.40 0.56
CA SER A 211 2.02 19.62 1.68
C SER A 211 2.20 20.47 2.94
N GLY A 212 2.16 19.82 4.10
CA GLY A 212 2.23 20.48 5.40
C GLY A 212 2.53 19.51 6.54
N THR A 213 2.17 19.91 7.76
CA THR A 213 2.42 19.12 8.97
C THR A 213 1.13 18.94 9.77
N LEU A 214 0.82 17.70 10.17
CA LEU A 214 -0.36 17.31 10.95
C LEU A 214 0.09 16.44 12.14
N GLU A 215 -0.26 16.81 13.38
CA GLU A 215 0.14 16.08 14.60
C GLU A 215 1.66 15.79 14.70
N GLY A 216 2.49 16.69 14.15
CA GLY A 216 3.96 16.54 14.10
C GLY A 216 4.48 15.59 13.00
N ARG A 217 3.60 15.05 12.15
CA ARG A 217 3.93 14.27 10.96
C ARG A 217 3.89 15.14 9.70
N GLU A 218 4.81 14.91 8.80
CA GLU A 218 4.80 15.55 7.47
C GLU A 218 3.80 14.84 6.55
N VAL A 219 2.92 15.60 5.90
CA VAL A 219 1.85 15.09 5.04
C VAL A 219 1.85 15.71 3.64
N ASN A 220 1.49 14.92 2.63
CA ASN A 220 1.01 15.41 1.33
C ASN A 220 -0.53 15.42 1.36
N ASN A 221 -1.14 16.49 0.89
CA ASN A 221 -2.58 16.63 0.81
C ASN A 221 -3.05 16.34 -0.62
N TYR A 222 -4.03 15.45 -0.77
CA TYR A 222 -4.63 15.09 -2.04
C TYR A 222 -6.13 15.34 -2.05
N GLU A 223 -6.68 15.63 -3.22
CA GLU A 223 -8.12 15.67 -3.48
C GLU A 223 -8.47 14.66 -4.58
N VAL A 224 -9.48 13.84 -4.30
CA VAL A 224 -10.13 12.93 -5.25
C VAL A 224 -11.52 13.46 -5.53
N ASN A 225 -11.84 13.67 -6.81
CA ASN A 225 -13.17 14.04 -7.29
C ASN A 225 -13.68 12.95 -8.23
N ALA A 226 -14.19 11.86 -7.66
CA ALA A 226 -14.68 10.72 -8.40
C ALA A 226 -16.15 10.93 -8.82
N SER A 227 -16.49 10.58 -10.06
CA SER A 227 -17.88 10.58 -10.53
C SER A 227 -18.08 9.58 -11.67
N GLY A 228 -19.21 8.85 -11.66
CA GLY A 228 -19.47 7.83 -12.67
C GLY A 228 -20.78 7.05 -12.45
N PRO A 229 -21.10 6.09 -13.32
CA PRO A 229 -22.17 5.13 -13.08
C PRO A 229 -21.85 4.27 -11.85
N ILE A 230 -22.88 3.79 -11.15
CA ILE A 230 -22.70 2.77 -10.11
C ILE A 230 -22.51 1.42 -10.80
N GLU A 231 -21.35 0.79 -10.60
CA GLU A 231 -21.02 -0.53 -11.13
C GLU A 231 -20.96 -1.62 -10.05
N SER A 232 -20.94 -1.25 -8.76
CA SER A 232 -20.98 -2.19 -7.64
C SER A 232 -22.28 -3.02 -7.63
N PRO A 233 -22.21 -4.36 -7.79
CA PRO A 233 -23.40 -5.22 -7.78
C PRO A 233 -24.14 -5.16 -6.42
N THR A 234 -23.39 -5.02 -5.32
CA THR A 234 -23.92 -4.91 -3.95
C THR A 234 -24.71 -3.62 -3.74
N VAL A 235 -24.31 -2.52 -4.36
CA VAL A 235 -25.05 -1.25 -4.32
C VAL A 235 -26.25 -1.29 -5.27
N LEU A 236 -26.07 -1.75 -6.51
CA LEU A 236 -27.17 -1.89 -7.48
C LEU A 236 -28.31 -2.80 -6.97
N ALA A 237 -27.98 -3.85 -6.20
CA ALA A 237 -28.97 -4.73 -5.58
C ALA A 237 -29.90 -4.02 -4.58
N GLN A 238 -29.51 -2.86 -4.03
CA GLN A 238 -30.35 -2.04 -3.15
C GLN A 238 -31.43 -1.28 -3.93
N PHE A 239 -31.17 -0.97 -5.21
CA PHE A 239 -32.07 -0.22 -6.09
C PHE A 239 -32.89 -1.10 -7.03
N LYS A 240 -32.83 -2.43 -6.89
CA LYS A 240 -33.54 -3.42 -7.74
C LYS A 240 -35.07 -3.21 -7.81
N ASP A 241 -35.67 -2.65 -6.74
CA ASP A 241 -37.11 -2.42 -6.59
C ASP A 241 -37.49 -0.96 -6.93
N PHE A 242 -36.52 -0.14 -7.37
CA PHE A 242 -36.73 1.23 -7.82
C PHE A 242 -37.34 1.24 -9.25
N PRO A 243 -38.22 2.20 -9.60
CA PRO A 243 -38.74 2.30 -10.96
C PRO A 243 -37.62 2.41 -12.00
N SER A 244 -37.71 1.68 -13.12
CA SER A 244 -36.73 1.78 -14.21
C SER A 244 -36.87 3.04 -15.07
N GLN A 245 -37.96 3.79 -14.88
CA GLN A 245 -38.32 4.99 -15.65
C GLN A 245 -38.96 6.05 -14.73
N LEU A 246 -38.73 7.33 -15.02
CA LEU A 246 -39.48 8.46 -14.43
C LEU A 246 -40.24 9.25 -15.50
N PRO A 247 -41.46 9.73 -15.21
CA PRO A 247 -42.10 10.76 -16.03
C PRO A 247 -41.31 12.07 -15.99
N LYS A 248 -41.17 12.74 -17.14
CA LYS A 248 -40.57 14.08 -17.26
C LYS A 248 -41.18 15.11 -16.31
N ALA A 249 -42.47 14.98 -16.02
CA ALA A 249 -43.18 15.82 -15.05
C ALA A 249 -42.62 15.69 -13.61
N VAL A 250 -42.11 14.52 -13.22
CA VAL A 250 -41.45 14.33 -11.91
C VAL A 250 -40.10 15.05 -11.90
N VAL A 251 -39.29 14.92 -12.96
CA VAL A 251 -38.02 15.66 -13.09
C VAL A 251 -38.24 17.18 -13.07
N ALA A 252 -39.29 17.66 -13.75
CA ALA A 252 -39.72 19.06 -13.68
C ALA A 252 -40.09 19.50 -12.25
N GLY A 253 -40.82 18.66 -11.51
CA GLY A 253 -41.18 18.90 -10.11
C GLY A 253 -39.97 18.94 -9.18
N LEU A 254 -39.04 17.98 -9.30
CA LEU A 254 -37.77 17.94 -8.55
C LEU A 254 -36.91 19.18 -8.82
N LEU A 255 -36.89 19.66 -10.07
CA LEU A 255 -36.17 20.87 -10.46
C LEU A 255 -36.79 22.13 -9.87
N GLN A 256 -38.13 22.24 -9.89
CA GLN A 256 -38.87 23.36 -9.29
C GLN A 256 -38.77 23.37 -7.76
N ALA A 257 -38.73 22.20 -7.12
CA ALA A 257 -38.51 22.05 -5.69
C ALA A 257 -37.05 22.26 -5.25
N GLY A 258 -36.11 22.44 -6.19
CA GLY A 258 -34.68 22.62 -5.91
C GLY A 258 -33.93 21.34 -5.49
N ILE A 259 -34.58 20.17 -5.56
CA ILE A 259 -34.06 18.86 -5.13
C ILE A 259 -33.01 18.32 -6.10
N VAL A 260 -33.12 18.68 -7.39
CA VAL A 260 -32.08 18.41 -8.41
C VAL A 260 -30.73 18.98 -7.94
N PRO A 261 -29.64 18.18 -7.97
CA PRO A 261 -28.29 18.62 -7.58
C PRO A 261 -27.84 19.87 -8.35
N GLU A 262 -27.15 20.79 -7.68
CA GLU A 262 -26.92 22.13 -8.21
C GLU A 262 -26.21 22.17 -9.57
N ALA A 263 -25.16 21.36 -9.74
CA ALA A 263 -24.44 21.21 -11.00
C ALA A 263 -25.32 20.72 -12.17
N SER A 264 -26.39 19.98 -11.88
CA SER A 264 -27.30 19.40 -12.88
C SER A 264 -28.43 20.36 -13.29
N ARG A 265 -28.73 21.39 -12.48
CA ARG A 265 -29.89 22.28 -12.67
C ARG A 265 -29.83 23.04 -14.00
N ALA A 266 -28.67 23.53 -14.41
CA ALA A 266 -28.52 24.35 -15.62
C ALA A 266 -28.81 23.54 -16.91
N THR A 267 -28.21 22.35 -17.04
CA THR A 267 -28.44 21.42 -18.16
C THR A 267 -29.91 21.02 -18.23
N LEU A 268 -30.50 20.61 -17.10
CA LEU A 268 -31.92 20.25 -17.05
C LEU A 268 -32.84 21.45 -17.37
N GLN A 269 -32.52 22.67 -16.95
CA GLN A 269 -33.30 23.86 -17.32
C GLN A 269 -33.26 24.17 -18.83
N ALA A 270 -32.16 23.89 -19.51
CA ALA A 270 -32.02 24.08 -20.95
C ALA A 270 -32.77 23.00 -21.75
N ASP A 271 -32.61 21.73 -21.38
CA ASP A 271 -33.05 20.58 -22.19
C ASP A 271 -34.42 19.99 -21.80
N LEU A 272 -34.99 20.31 -20.63
CA LEU A 272 -36.25 19.70 -20.15
C LEU A 272 -37.41 19.79 -21.16
N ALA A 273 -37.44 20.80 -22.03
CA ALA A 273 -38.47 20.92 -23.06
C ALA A 273 -38.32 19.93 -24.24
N THR A 274 -37.11 19.44 -24.52
CA THR A 274 -36.81 18.51 -25.62
C THR A 274 -36.84 17.03 -25.19
N LEU A 275 -36.71 16.77 -23.89
CA LEU A 275 -36.76 15.43 -23.31
C LEU A 275 -38.09 14.68 -23.61
N PRO A 276 -38.07 13.35 -23.77
CA PRO A 276 -39.29 12.53 -23.90
C PRO A 276 -40.16 12.61 -22.64
N ASP A 277 -41.45 12.26 -22.74
CA ASP A 277 -42.39 12.32 -21.61
C ASP A 277 -42.11 11.28 -20.51
N VAL A 278 -41.39 10.21 -20.87
CA VAL A 278 -40.88 9.17 -19.97
C VAL A 278 -39.38 9.03 -20.22
N LEU A 279 -38.59 9.00 -19.15
CA LEU A 279 -37.13 8.94 -19.15
C LEU A 279 -36.68 7.61 -18.54
N ASP A 280 -35.80 6.90 -19.23
CA ASP A 280 -35.07 5.75 -18.66
C ASP A 280 -34.10 6.23 -17.57
N LEU A 281 -33.90 5.39 -16.53
CA LEU A 281 -33.04 5.75 -15.39
C LEU A 281 -31.70 5.01 -15.40
N GLY A 282 -30.67 5.73 -14.99
CA GLY A 282 -29.42 5.16 -14.50
C GLY A 282 -29.22 5.44 -13.01
N PHE A 283 -28.13 4.90 -12.46
CA PHE A 283 -27.66 5.21 -11.11
C PHE A 283 -26.23 5.72 -11.19
N GLY A 284 -25.95 6.84 -10.53
CA GLY A 284 -24.64 7.49 -10.50
C GLY A 284 -24.12 7.72 -9.08
N SER A 285 -22.80 7.73 -8.94
CA SER A 285 -22.09 8.10 -7.71
C SER A 285 -21.26 9.36 -7.97
N VAL A 286 -21.18 10.23 -6.96
CA VAL A 286 -20.16 11.28 -6.85
C VAL A 286 -19.50 11.14 -5.48
N ASN A 287 -18.17 11.06 -5.44
CA ASN A 287 -17.40 10.82 -4.23
C ASN A 287 -16.21 11.77 -4.19
N VAL A 288 -16.31 12.77 -3.32
CA VAL A 288 -15.28 13.78 -3.08
C VAL A 288 -14.53 13.42 -1.80
N ALA A 289 -13.22 13.24 -1.87
CA ALA A 289 -12.39 12.94 -0.71
C ALA A 289 -11.15 13.84 -0.65
N LYS A 290 -10.85 14.38 0.54
CA LYS A 290 -9.62 15.12 0.85
C LYS A 290 -8.80 14.29 1.83
N LEU A 291 -7.53 14.07 1.51
CA LEU A 291 -6.67 13.08 2.18
C LEU A 291 -5.36 13.75 2.63
N ALA A 292 -5.11 13.79 3.94
CA ALA A 292 -3.81 14.20 4.49
C ALA A 292 -2.98 12.93 4.74
N VAL A 293 -1.99 12.66 3.88
CA VAL A 293 -1.30 11.37 3.79
C VAL A 293 0.16 11.50 4.24
N ASP A 294 0.59 10.64 5.15
CA ASP A 294 1.94 10.66 5.73
C ASP A 294 3.06 10.45 4.67
N LYS A 295 3.99 11.41 4.56
CA LYS A 295 5.09 11.38 3.57
C LYS A 295 6.07 10.22 3.74
N GLN A 296 6.10 9.54 4.89
CA GLN A 296 7.00 8.42 5.16
C GLN A 296 6.32 7.06 4.92
N PHE A 297 5.06 6.93 5.33
CA PHE A 297 4.35 5.65 5.40
C PHE A 297 3.22 5.49 4.37
N GLY A 298 2.75 6.57 3.74
CA GLY A 298 1.61 6.54 2.82
C GLY A 298 0.24 6.33 3.49
N ALA A 299 0.20 6.31 4.83
CA ALA A 299 -1.01 6.16 5.61
C ALA A 299 -1.81 7.48 5.64
N PRO A 300 -3.13 7.47 5.32
CA PRO A 300 -4.01 8.62 5.52
C PRO A 300 -4.20 8.92 7.02
N LEU A 301 -3.70 10.07 7.47
CA LEU A 301 -3.83 10.55 8.85
C LEU A 301 -5.19 11.22 9.10
N ASN A 302 -5.67 12.00 8.12
CA ASN A 302 -7.03 12.53 8.10
C ASN A 302 -7.65 12.29 6.71
N VAL A 303 -8.94 11.97 6.70
CA VAL A 303 -9.76 11.74 5.52
C VAL A 303 -11.09 12.44 5.72
N ASP A 304 -11.37 13.45 4.91
CA ASP A 304 -12.68 14.13 4.82
C ASP A 304 -13.36 13.69 3.52
N GLN A 305 -14.46 12.93 3.62
CA GLN A 305 -15.14 12.29 2.49
C GLN A 305 -16.62 12.66 2.44
N THR A 306 -17.12 13.01 1.25
CA THR A 306 -18.55 13.16 0.93
C THR A 306 -18.88 12.30 -0.28
N GLN A 307 -19.63 11.22 -0.07
CA GLN A 307 -20.12 10.34 -1.12
C GLN A 307 -21.63 10.53 -1.27
N SER A 308 -22.13 10.63 -2.50
CA SER A 308 -23.55 10.77 -2.81
C SER A 308 -23.95 9.89 -3.98
N MET A 309 -25.09 9.21 -3.83
CA MET A 309 -25.68 8.36 -4.87
C MET A 309 -26.93 9.04 -5.43
N TYR A 310 -27.16 8.91 -6.74
CA TYR A 310 -28.22 9.59 -7.45
C TYR A 310 -28.92 8.68 -8.45
N VAL A 311 -30.20 8.93 -8.67
CA VAL A 311 -30.86 8.60 -9.96
C VAL A 311 -30.34 9.57 -11.01
N THR A 312 -29.94 9.06 -12.16
CA THR A 312 -29.58 9.85 -13.35
C THR A 312 -30.59 9.63 -14.47
N VAL A 313 -30.74 10.62 -15.35
CA VAL A 313 -31.48 10.50 -16.62
C VAL A 313 -30.57 10.89 -17.80
N PRO A 314 -30.75 10.29 -18.98
CA PRO A 314 -29.98 10.66 -20.16
C PRO A 314 -30.44 12.03 -20.70
N VAL A 315 -29.51 12.99 -20.80
CA VAL A 315 -29.69 14.30 -21.44
C VAL A 315 -28.57 14.50 -22.44
N ASN A 316 -28.90 14.65 -23.73
CA ASN A 316 -27.93 14.81 -24.84
C ASN A 316 -26.82 13.73 -24.92
N GLY A 317 -27.02 12.57 -24.29
CA GLY A 317 -26.05 11.46 -24.21
C GLY A 317 -25.30 11.35 -22.87
N GLU A 318 -25.43 12.33 -21.98
CA GLU A 318 -24.83 12.34 -20.64
C GLU A 318 -25.83 11.89 -19.57
N ASN A 319 -25.35 11.18 -18.54
CA ASN A 319 -26.17 10.74 -17.41
C ASN A 319 -26.24 11.85 -16.35
N VAL A 320 -27.29 12.67 -16.38
CA VAL A 320 -27.44 13.83 -15.50
C VAL A 320 -28.19 13.46 -14.21
N PRO A 321 -27.62 13.68 -13.01
CA PRO A 321 -28.30 13.49 -11.73
C PRO A 321 -29.60 14.30 -11.59
N VAL A 322 -30.68 13.65 -11.13
CA VAL A 322 -32.00 14.29 -10.92
C VAL A 322 -32.55 14.15 -9.50
N LEU A 323 -32.24 13.04 -8.81
CA LEU A 323 -32.77 12.74 -7.48
C LEU A 323 -31.65 12.12 -6.62
N PRO A 324 -31.21 12.77 -5.53
CA PRO A 324 -30.34 12.12 -4.55
C PRO A 324 -31.05 10.94 -3.88
N LEU A 325 -30.35 9.81 -3.83
CA LEU A 325 -30.75 8.57 -3.16
C LEU A 325 -30.13 8.50 -1.75
N SER A 326 -28.87 8.93 -1.63
CA SER A 326 -28.18 9.10 -0.36
C SER A 326 -27.04 10.11 -0.48
N THR A 327 -26.69 10.74 0.64
CA THR A 327 -25.45 11.47 0.85
C THR A 327 -24.88 11.05 2.20
N VAL A 328 -23.65 10.57 2.20
CA VAL A 328 -22.86 10.16 3.37
C VAL A 328 -21.65 11.08 3.47
N LYS A 329 -21.50 11.74 4.61
CA LYS A 329 -20.34 12.56 4.97
C LYS A 329 -19.62 11.88 6.12
N LEU A 330 -18.32 11.64 5.97
CA LEU A 330 -17.47 11.03 6.99
C LEU A 330 -16.16 11.81 7.08
N HIS A 331 -15.70 12.06 8.31
CA HIS A 331 -14.37 12.57 8.59
C HIS A 331 -13.68 11.67 9.61
N THR A 332 -12.35 11.59 9.60
CA THR A 332 -11.59 10.82 10.60
C THR A 332 -11.83 11.41 11.98
N ALA A 333 -12.18 10.57 12.96
CA ALA A 333 -12.44 11.04 14.32
C ALA A 333 -11.13 11.60 14.94
N PRO A 334 -11.13 12.79 15.59
CA PRO A 334 -9.89 13.47 15.98
C PRO A 334 -8.92 12.66 16.87
N SER A 335 -9.44 11.77 17.71
CA SER A 335 -8.62 10.87 18.55
C SER A 335 -7.76 9.90 17.73
N GLU A 336 -8.26 9.48 16.57
CA GLU A 336 -7.60 8.54 15.67
C GLU A 336 -6.44 9.22 14.93
N ILE A 337 -6.58 10.51 14.60
CA ILE A 337 -5.53 11.31 13.96
C ILE A 337 -4.31 11.40 14.88
N THR A 338 -4.49 11.83 16.14
CA THR A 338 -3.42 11.90 17.15
C THR A 338 -2.86 10.51 17.48
N GLY A 339 -3.72 9.49 17.57
CA GLY A 339 -3.31 8.11 17.83
C GLY A 339 -2.40 7.56 16.74
N LEU A 340 -2.85 7.60 15.48
CA LEU A 340 -2.12 7.12 14.33
C LEU A 340 -0.83 7.92 14.09
N ALA A 341 -0.86 9.25 14.19
CA ALA A 341 0.33 10.08 14.10
C ALA A 341 1.38 9.74 15.19
N GLY A 342 0.92 9.42 16.40
CA GLY A 342 1.75 8.92 17.49
C GLY A 342 2.39 7.57 17.18
N ASP A 343 1.66 6.63 16.59
CA ASP A 343 2.18 5.30 16.21
C ASP A 343 3.09 5.33 14.98
N LEU A 344 2.78 6.14 13.95
CA LEU A 344 3.71 6.39 12.83
C LEU A 344 5.01 7.05 13.32
N SER A 345 4.95 7.91 14.33
CA SER A 345 6.15 8.50 14.95
C SER A 345 7.02 7.45 15.65
N LYS A 346 6.41 6.53 16.43
CA LYS A 346 7.13 5.40 17.06
C LYS A 346 7.75 4.49 16.00
N ASN A 347 6.98 4.10 14.98
CA ASN A 347 7.42 3.24 13.89
C ASN A 347 8.53 3.89 13.06
N GLY A 348 8.43 5.20 12.79
CA GLY A 348 9.48 5.96 12.11
C GLY A 348 10.78 6.01 12.91
N MET A 349 10.70 6.14 14.24
CA MET A 349 11.87 6.05 15.13
C MET A 349 12.49 4.65 15.12
N LEU A 350 11.67 3.59 15.21
CA LEU A 350 12.13 2.20 15.17
C LEU A 350 12.81 1.86 13.83
N LEU A 351 12.23 2.26 12.69
CA LEU A 351 12.84 2.07 11.36
C LEU A 351 14.12 2.90 11.18
N SER A 352 14.21 4.10 11.76
CA SER A 352 15.46 4.88 11.78
C SER A 352 16.56 4.18 12.60
N VAL A 353 16.23 3.69 13.79
CA VAL A 353 17.17 2.96 14.65
C VAL A 353 17.63 1.65 13.99
N ALA A 354 16.71 0.81 13.53
CA ALA A 354 17.02 -0.48 12.92
C ALA A 354 17.64 -0.36 11.52
N GLY A 355 17.18 0.59 10.71
CA GLY A 355 17.56 0.74 9.30
C GLY A 355 18.77 1.64 9.03
N VAL A 356 19.18 2.47 10.01
CA VAL A 356 20.32 3.39 9.90
C VAL A 356 21.29 3.25 11.07
N TRP A 357 20.84 3.53 12.30
CA TRP A 357 21.77 3.69 13.44
C TRP A 357 22.44 2.40 13.89
N VAL A 358 21.70 1.28 13.96
CA VAL A 358 22.26 -0.03 14.31
C VAL A 358 23.26 -0.52 13.25
N PRO A 359 22.93 -0.56 11.94
CA PRO A 359 23.91 -0.86 10.89
C PRO A 359 25.15 0.03 10.93
N LEU A 360 24.98 1.36 11.11
CA LEU A 360 26.10 2.29 11.19
C LEU A 360 27.02 2.01 12.39
N GLY A 361 26.44 1.80 13.58
CA GLY A 361 27.20 1.44 14.78
C GLY A 361 27.97 0.13 14.63
N LEU A 362 27.33 -0.90 14.06
CA LEU A 362 27.96 -2.19 13.75
C LEU A 362 29.14 -2.04 12.78
N VAL A 363 29.00 -1.23 11.71
CA VAL A 363 30.10 -0.96 10.76
C VAL A 363 31.25 -0.21 11.44
N VAL A 364 30.98 0.84 12.23
CA VAL A 364 32.02 1.63 12.91
C VAL A 364 32.80 0.78 13.91
N VAL A 365 32.13 -0.02 14.74
CA VAL A 365 32.80 -0.94 15.69
C VAL A 365 33.54 -2.05 14.94
N GLY A 366 32.97 -2.58 13.86
CA GLY A 366 33.59 -3.61 13.04
C GLY A 366 34.90 -3.15 12.39
N LEU A 367 34.89 -1.97 11.76
CA LEU A 367 36.08 -1.34 11.18
C LEU A 367 37.14 -1.04 12.24
N LEU A 368 36.74 -0.59 13.44
CA LEU A 368 37.65 -0.35 14.56
C LEU A 368 38.34 -1.64 15.04
N PHE A 369 37.64 -2.77 15.11
CA PHE A 369 38.26 -4.06 15.43
C PHE A 369 39.20 -4.57 14.32
N VAL A 370 38.84 -4.41 13.04
CA VAL A 370 39.72 -4.73 11.90
C VAL A 370 41.00 -3.88 11.93
N ALA A 371 40.88 -2.58 12.20
CA ALA A 371 42.02 -1.68 12.33
C ALA A 371 42.94 -2.05 13.51
N ILE A 372 42.37 -2.36 14.68
CA ILE A 372 43.14 -2.79 15.85
C ILE A 372 43.83 -4.13 15.59
N ALA A 373 43.19 -5.08 14.90
CA ALA A 373 43.81 -6.34 14.49
C ALA A 373 45.03 -6.09 13.58
N ALA A 374 44.88 -5.28 12.53
CA ALA A 374 45.95 -4.94 11.60
C ALA A 374 47.13 -4.20 12.27
N VAL A 375 46.85 -3.24 13.16
CA VAL A 375 47.88 -2.53 13.93
C VAL A 375 48.61 -3.47 14.91
N ARG A 376 47.91 -4.46 15.49
CA ARG A 376 48.52 -5.46 16.37
C ARG A 376 49.34 -6.51 15.62
N TRP A 377 48.99 -6.85 14.37
CA TRP A 377 49.82 -7.70 13.50
C TRP A 377 51.16 -7.03 13.17
N ARG A 378 51.19 -5.71 12.95
CA ARG A 378 52.42 -4.95 12.63
C ARG A 378 53.41 -4.79 13.81
N LYS A 379 53.08 -5.26 15.02
CA LYS A 379 53.97 -5.18 16.19
C LYS A 379 54.59 -6.55 16.50
N PRO A 380 55.87 -6.80 16.13
CA PRO A 380 56.51 -8.09 16.35
C PRO A 380 56.45 -8.49 17.83
N VAL A 381 56.37 -9.79 18.09
CA VAL A 381 56.54 -10.31 19.44
C VAL A 381 58.03 -10.25 19.75
N SER A 382 58.42 -9.37 20.65
CA SER A 382 59.76 -9.38 21.24
C SER A 382 59.94 -10.71 21.97
N VAL A 383 60.58 -11.69 21.31
CA VAL A 383 60.95 -12.95 21.94
C VAL A 383 62.03 -12.62 22.97
N THR A 384 61.64 -12.52 24.24
CA THR A 384 62.59 -12.45 25.35
C THR A 384 63.36 -13.76 25.34
N PRO A 385 64.69 -13.76 25.07
CA PRO A 385 65.45 -15.00 25.00
C PRO A 385 65.45 -15.66 26.39
N GLU A 386 64.95 -16.88 26.45
CA GLU A 386 64.86 -17.64 27.69
C GLU A 386 66.27 -17.87 28.24
N ARG A 387 66.53 -17.35 29.44
CA ARG A 387 67.87 -17.31 30.02
C ARG A 387 68.28 -18.70 30.47
N LYS A 388 69.05 -19.41 29.64
CA LYS A 388 69.79 -20.61 30.04
C LYS A 388 70.75 -20.29 31.21
N ALA A 389 70.24 -20.41 32.42
CA ALA A 389 71.01 -20.83 33.60
C ALA A 389 70.74 -22.34 33.73
N GLU A 390 71.71 -23.21 33.43
CA GLU A 390 72.88 -23.48 34.28
C GLU A 390 72.47 -24.31 35.50
N ALA A 391 72.60 -25.63 35.33
CA ALA A 391 72.46 -26.64 36.38
C ALA A 391 73.49 -27.75 36.11
N ALA A 392 74.77 -27.43 36.36
CA ALA A 392 75.89 -28.36 36.22
C ALA A 392 76.42 -28.74 37.61
N HIS A 393 75.75 -29.71 38.23
CA HIS A 393 76.14 -30.51 39.41
C HIS A 393 75.04 -31.59 39.56
N VAL A 394 75.30 -32.85 39.90
CA VAL A 394 76.52 -33.49 40.43
C VAL A 394 77.04 -34.56 39.46
#